data_AF-A0A1J4K0X3-F1
#
_entry.id   AF-A0A1J4K0X3-F1
#
_cell.length_a   1.000
_cell.length_b   1.000
_cell.length_c   1.000
_cell.angle_alpha   90.00
_cell.angle_beta   90.00
_cell.angle_gamma   90.00
#
_symmetry.space_group_name_H-M   'P 1'
#
loop_
_entity.id
_entity.type
_entity.pdbx_description
1 polymer ?
#
loop_
_entity_poly.entity_id
_entity_poly.type
_entity_poly.pdbx_seq_one_letter_code
_entity_poly.pdbx_strand_id
1 'polypeptide(L)'
;MPPRKRSRRSNVDNEKTTASQQAKRDFEHQIEELMKLYDDVDPDEINKFQHPFEIGGLCKDKPLSPIQRAITYCMNHRGGSATDEEIVAFIRRFWSTIGSASDHQYRAPPDKRVLHINYSIVKENRPLFIRVDETHWAPNKLSPTSHHSSHHSSKNVSSSSSSSASASASSSGNSNSTKEKDFSKSHFNSNSNSASSAMSSRRNENGYFQERLMWLIKELNMPMTTEEIAQHCESFKDAPGSFDNLSLLPRVKSVLAAKKVLGEVCYNEEKETWTLPKENERRNRSDDLLPRELRGIRMRELTINDLWLLLKEKGIY
;
A
#
# COMPACT_ATOMS: atom_id res chain seq x y z
N MET A 1 -56.00 -25.54 -16.59
CA MET A 1 -55.00 -24.80 -15.79
C MET A 1 -54.99 -23.35 -16.24
N PRO A 2 -55.17 -22.36 -15.35
CA PRO A 2 -55.18 -20.95 -15.73
C PRO A 2 -53.74 -20.43 -15.97
N PRO A 3 -53.55 -19.46 -16.89
CA PRO A 3 -52.23 -18.93 -17.21
C PRO A 3 -51.72 -18.03 -16.08
N ARG A 4 -50.50 -18.30 -15.60
CA ARG A 4 -49.78 -17.47 -14.63
C ARG A 4 -49.50 -16.09 -15.24
N LYS A 5 -50.14 -15.06 -14.70
CA LYS A 5 -49.87 -13.65 -15.02
C LYS A 5 -48.44 -13.31 -14.58
N ARG A 6 -47.53 -13.10 -15.54
CA ARG A 6 -46.18 -12.56 -15.30
C ARG A 6 -46.30 -11.10 -14.84
N SER A 7 -45.92 -10.86 -13.60
CA SER A 7 -45.89 -9.53 -12.97
C SER A 7 -44.84 -8.63 -13.64
N ARG A 8 -45.26 -7.43 -14.06
CA ARG A 8 -44.43 -6.35 -14.60
C ARG A 8 -43.49 -5.81 -13.49
N ARG A 9 -42.24 -6.27 -13.46
CA ARG A 9 -41.11 -5.63 -12.74
C ARG A 9 -40.08 -5.13 -13.76
N SER A 10 -40.34 -4.02 -14.45
CA SER A 10 -39.44 -3.58 -15.53
C SER A 10 -39.22 -2.07 -15.62
N ASN A 11 -39.33 -1.30 -14.53
CA ASN A 11 -39.12 0.16 -14.63
C ASN A 11 -38.17 0.78 -13.59
N VAL A 12 -37.76 0.07 -12.54
CA VAL A 12 -36.87 0.63 -11.50
C VAL A 12 -35.38 0.53 -11.88
N ASP A 13 -35.02 -0.39 -12.77
CA ASP A 13 -33.63 -0.61 -13.17
C ASP A 13 -33.10 0.42 -14.19
N ASN A 14 -34.00 1.15 -14.88
CA ASN A 14 -33.60 2.15 -15.88
C ASN A 14 -33.22 3.52 -15.30
N GLU A 15 -33.71 3.90 -14.12
CA GLU A 15 -33.36 5.20 -13.53
C GLU A 15 -31.95 5.19 -12.93
N LYS A 16 -31.55 4.09 -12.28
CA LYS A 16 -30.21 3.96 -11.67
C LYS A 16 -29.07 4.03 -12.69
N THR A 17 -29.30 3.57 -13.92
CA THR A 17 -28.30 3.62 -14.98
C THR A 17 -28.06 5.04 -15.49
N THR A 18 -29.09 5.89 -15.55
CA THR A 18 -28.94 7.28 -16.01
C THR A 18 -28.12 8.15 -15.07
N ALA A 19 -28.38 8.09 -13.75
CA ALA A 19 -27.62 8.84 -12.75
C ALA A 19 -26.14 8.42 -12.70
N SER A 20 -25.87 7.12 -12.78
CA SER A 20 -24.49 6.61 -12.81
C SER A 20 -23.74 7.03 -14.07
N GLN A 21 -24.42 7.05 -15.23
CA GLN A 21 -23.83 7.54 -16.47
C GLN A 21 -23.54 9.04 -16.42
N GLN A 22 -24.43 9.83 -15.83
CA GLN A 22 -24.21 11.27 -15.69
C GLN A 22 -23.01 11.56 -14.78
N ALA A 23 -22.95 10.93 -13.60
CA ALA A 23 -21.81 11.08 -12.69
C ALA A 23 -20.46 10.69 -13.34
N LYS A 24 -20.49 9.67 -14.21
CA LYS A 24 -19.30 9.27 -14.97
C LYS A 24 -18.88 10.36 -15.98
N ARG A 25 -19.84 10.96 -16.71
CA ARG A 25 -19.56 12.05 -17.65
C ARG A 25 -19.02 13.29 -16.96
N ASP A 26 -19.61 13.65 -15.83
CA ASP A 26 -19.18 14.81 -15.03
C ASP A 26 -17.75 14.59 -14.52
N PHE A 27 -17.44 13.38 -14.07
CA PHE A 27 -16.09 13.00 -13.66
C PHE A 27 -15.10 13.04 -14.85
N GLU A 28 -15.48 12.53 -16.02
CA GLU A 28 -14.63 12.59 -17.22
C GLU A 28 -14.34 14.03 -17.65
N HIS A 29 -15.35 14.90 -17.63
CA HIS A 29 -15.20 16.33 -17.91
C HIS A 29 -14.25 17.01 -16.92
N GLN A 30 -14.41 16.74 -15.61
CA GLN A 30 -13.52 17.27 -14.58
C GLN A 30 -12.06 16.85 -14.81
N ILE A 31 -11.83 15.59 -15.19
CA ILE A 31 -10.49 15.09 -15.49
C ILE A 31 -9.91 15.81 -16.73
N GLU A 32 -10.70 16.02 -17.78
CA GLU A 32 -10.26 16.76 -18.97
C GLU A 32 -9.88 18.21 -18.67
N GLU A 33 -10.61 18.89 -17.78
CA GLU A 33 -10.26 20.23 -17.33
C GLU A 33 -8.95 20.25 -16.54
N LEU A 34 -8.76 19.30 -15.63
CA LEU A 34 -7.52 19.17 -14.86
C LEU A 34 -6.32 18.83 -15.75
N MET A 35 -6.50 18.08 -16.84
CA MET A 35 -5.42 17.77 -17.79
C MET A 35 -4.82 19.03 -18.42
N LYS A 36 -5.61 20.09 -18.63
CA LYS A 36 -5.14 21.36 -19.20
C LYS A 36 -4.17 22.11 -18.30
N LEU A 37 -4.16 21.82 -16.99
CA LEU A 37 -3.23 22.41 -16.02
C LEU A 37 -1.79 21.96 -16.21
N TYR A 38 -1.54 21.01 -17.12
CA TYR A 38 -0.22 20.45 -17.37
C TYR A 38 0.19 20.54 -18.85
N ASP A 39 -0.43 21.41 -19.64
CA ASP A 39 -0.09 21.58 -21.06
C ASP A 39 1.33 22.14 -21.26
N ASP A 40 1.90 22.77 -20.23
CA ASP A 40 3.24 23.36 -20.20
C ASP A 40 4.34 22.42 -19.68
N VAL A 41 3.99 21.22 -19.19
CA VAL A 41 4.94 20.26 -18.64
C VAL A 41 5.68 19.53 -19.75
N ASP A 42 7.02 19.53 -19.67
CA ASP A 42 7.89 18.72 -20.54
C ASP A 42 7.81 17.23 -20.15
N PRO A 43 7.34 16.33 -21.05
CA PRO A 43 7.26 14.90 -20.76
C PRO A 43 8.60 14.25 -20.38
N ASP A 44 9.73 14.77 -20.89
CA ASP A 44 11.04 14.18 -20.65
C ASP A 44 11.55 14.40 -19.21
N GLU A 45 11.02 15.41 -18.52
CA GLU A 45 11.35 15.67 -17.12
C GLU A 45 10.72 14.64 -16.17
N ILE A 46 9.55 14.10 -16.53
CA ILE A 46 8.76 13.19 -15.68
C ILE A 46 9.56 11.95 -15.29
N ASN A 47 10.25 11.33 -16.26
CA ASN A 47 11.00 10.09 -16.05
C ASN A 47 12.35 10.31 -15.35
N LYS A 48 12.90 11.54 -15.46
CA LYS A 48 14.16 11.95 -14.81
C LYS A 48 13.95 12.38 -13.37
N PHE A 49 12.72 12.70 -12.99
CA PHE A 49 12.40 13.16 -11.65
C PHE A 49 12.68 12.09 -10.59
N GLN A 50 13.32 12.50 -9.50
CA GLN A 50 13.70 11.61 -8.41
C GLN A 50 12.85 11.89 -7.17
N HIS A 51 12.37 10.83 -6.53
CA HIS A 51 11.70 10.97 -5.24
C HIS A 51 12.70 11.35 -4.15
N PRO A 52 12.29 12.09 -3.09
CA PRO A 52 13.15 12.38 -1.95
C PRO A 52 13.88 11.15 -1.37
N PHE A 53 13.26 9.97 -1.42
CA PHE A 53 13.88 8.71 -0.99
C PHE A 53 14.95 8.18 -1.96
N GLU A 54 14.83 8.44 -3.26
CA GLU A 54 15.89 8.13 -4.23
C GLU A 54 17.08 9.05 -3.99
N ILE A 55 16.82 10.37 -3.81
CA ILE A 55 17.85 11.37 -3.51
C ILE A 55 18.59 11.04 -2.21
N GLY A 56 17.85 10.63 -1.16
CA GLY A 56 18.42 10.25 0.13
C GLY A 56 19.02 8.84 0.18
N GLY A 57 19.05 8.11 -0.94
CA GLY A 57 19.64 6.77 -1.00
C GLY A 57 18.89 5.70 -0.21
N LEU A 58 17.58 5.84 0.00
CA LEU A 58 16.71 4.80 0.59
C LEU A 58 16.16 3.81 -0.44
N CYS A 59 16.36 4.07 -1.74
CA CYS A 59 15.90 3.20 -2.83
C CYS A 59 17.05 2.41 -3.50
N LYS A 60 18.09 2.04 -2.75
CA LYS A 60 19.39 1.55 -3.27
C LYS A 60 19.27 0.41 -4.30
N ASP A 61 18.49 -0.61 -3.97
CA ASP A 61 18.46 -1.83 -4.79
C ASP A 61 17.35 -1.83 -5.84
N LYS A 62 16.39 -0.91 -5.73
CA LYS A 62 15.23 -0.88 -6.61
C LYS A 62 14.73 0.55 -6.79
N PRO A 63 15.00 1.17 -7.97
CA PRO A 63 14.48 2.48 -8.28
C PRO A 63 12.95 2.48 -8.24
N LEU A 64 12.37 3.67 -8.12
CA LEU A 64 10.93 3.80 -8.20
C LEU A 64 10.43 3.51 -9.61
N SER A 65 9.22 2.96 -9.70
CA SER A 65 8.56 2.73 -10.98
C SER A 65 8.24 4.06 -11.69
N PRO A 66 8.11 4.07 -13.03
CA PRO A 66 7.73 5.28 -13.78
C PRO A 66 6.45 5.95 -13.25
N ILE A 67 5.46 5.14 -12.86
CA ILE A 67 4.20 5.64 -12.27
C ILE A 67 4.47 6.37 -10.95
N GLN A 68 5.32 5.82 -10.07
CA GLN A 68 5.67 6.46 -8.80
C GLN A 68 6.43 7.78 -9.02
N ARG A 69 7.33 7.84 -10.01
CA ARG A 69 8.02 9.09 -10.39
C ARG A 69 7.04 10.12 -10.92
N ALA A 70 6.10 9.72 -11.78
CA ALA A 70 5.05 10.60 -12.30
C ALA A 70 4.15 11.16 -11.19
N ILE A 71 3.72 10.33 -10.23
CA ILE A 71 2.97 10.78 -9.04
C ILE A 71 3.77 11.83 -8.27
N THR A 72 5.06 11.56 -8.04
CA THR A 72 5.95 12.46 -7.31
C THR A 72 6.16 13.79 -8.03
N TYR A 73 6.36 13.75 -9.35
CA TYR A 73 6.50 14.95 -10.19
C TYR A 73 5.22 15.79 -10.12
N CYS A 74 4.05 15.18 -10.31
CA CYS A 74 2.75 15.84 -10.24
C CYS A 74 2.58 16.61 -8.92
N MET A 75 2.87 15.97 -7.79
CA MET A 75 2.76 16.62 -6.47
C MET A 75 3.72 17.81 -6.35
N ASN A 76 4.96 17.68 -6.79
CA ASN A 76 5.92 18.79 -6.70
C ASN A 76 5.57 19.94 -7.65
N HIS A 77 5.07 19.64 -8.86
CA HIS A 77 4.60 20.64 -9.81
C HIS A 77 3.42 21.46 -9.25
N ARG A 78 2.54 20.84 -8.44
CA ARG A 78 1.40 21.50 -7.77
C ARG A 78 1.76 22.17 -6.44
N GLY A 79 3.05 22.41 -6.17
CA GLY A 79 3.49 23.10 -4.95
C GLY A 79 3.74 22.18 -3.75
N GLY A 80 3.86 20.87 -3.97
CA GLY A 80 4.27 19.88 -2.98
C GLY A 80 3.20 18.88 -2.57
N SER A 81 1.95 19.05 -3.01
CA SER A 81 0.85 18.12 -2.77
C SER A 81 -0.15 18.13 -3.93
N ALA A 82 -0.90 17.05 -4.11
CA ALA A 82 -1.96 16.94 -5.12
C ALA A 82 -3.09 16.01 -4.65
N THR A 83 -4.29 16.23 -5.17
CA THR A 83 -5.47 15.38 -5.00
C THR A 83 -5.41 14.12 -5.87
N ASP A 84 -6.23 13.13 -5.54
CA ASP A 84 -6.36 11.91 -6.35
C ASP A 84 -6.74 12.25 -7.81
N GLU A 85 -7.67 13.19 -8.02
CA GLU A 85 -8.14 13.63 -9.34
C GLU A 85 -7.04 14.31 -10.16
N GLU A 86 -6.27 15.21 -9.54
CA GLU A 86 -5.13 15.87 -10.19
C GLU A 86 -4.08 14.85 -10.63
N ILE A 87 -3.77 13.88 -9.77
CA ILE A 87 -2.80 12.82 -10.08
C ILE A 87 -3.31 11.91 -11.21
N VAL A 88 -4.60 11.53 -11.21
CA VAL A 88 -5.20 10.76 -12.31
C VAL A 88 -5.15 11.54 -13.61
N ALA A 89 -5.51 12.84 -13.59
CA ALA A 89 -5.47 13.70 -14.77
C ALA A 89 -4.04 13.81 -15.33
N PHE A 90 -3.05 14.04 -14.47
CA PHE A 90 -1.63 14.08 -14.85
C PHE A 90 -1.16 12.78 -15.52
N ILE A 91 -1.44 11.63 -14.89
CA ILE A 91 -1.02 10.33 -15.44
C ILE A 91 -1.70 10.05 -16.77
N ARG A 92 -2.99 10.37 -16.92
CA ARG A 92 -3.72 10.21 -18.19
C ARG A 92 -3.12 11.08 -19.28
N ARG A 93 -2.77 12.33 -18.96
CA ARG A 93 -2.15 13.27 -19.91
C ARG A 93 -0.84 12.76 -20.46
N PHE A 94 0.02 12.21 -19.60
CA PHE A 94 1.37 11.77 -19.99
C PHE A 94 1.50 10.24 -20.12
N TRP A 95 0.38 9.54 -20.33
CA TRP A 95 0.37 8.08 -20.29
C TRP A 95 1.27 7.44 -21.36
N SER A 96 1.36 8.04 -22.55
CA SER A 96 2.26 7.57 -23.62
C SER A 96 3.73 7.60 -23.19
N THR A 97 4.13 8.61 -22.42
CA THR A 97 5.51 8.80 -21.95
C THR A 97 5.82 7.96 -20.71
N ILE A 98 4.87 7.87 -19.78
CA ILE A 98 5.01 7.06 -18.55
C ILE A 98 4.97 5.57 -18.90
N GLY A 99 4.03 5.17 -19.76
CA GLY A 99 3.81 3.78 -20.15
C GLY A 99 4.95 3.21 -20.97
N SER A 100 5.57 4.02 -21.84
CA SER A 100 6.73 3.58 -22.64
C SER A 100 8.01 3.36 -21.81
N ALA A 101 8.13 4.03 -20.66
CA ALA A 101 9.24 3.84 -19.72
C ALA A 101 9.07 2.61 -18.79
N SER A 102 7.91 1.97 -18.80
CA SER A 102 7.66 0.80 -17.95
C SER A 102 7.96 -0.51 -18.69
N ASP A 103 8.69 -1.42 -18.04
CA ASP A 103 8.86 -2.78 -18.53
C ASP A 103 7.52 -3.55 -18.64
N HIS A 104 6.50 -3.08 -17.92
CA HIS A 104 5.18 -3.70 -17.91
C HIS A 104 4.29 -2.99 -18.94
N GLN A 105 3.80 -3.75 -19.92
CA GLN A 105 2.88 -3.25 -20.95
C GLN A 105 1.48 -3.07 -20.36
N TYR A 106 1.29 -1.97 -19.64
CA TYR A 106 -0.05 -1.52 -19.26
C TYR A 106 -0.77 -0.97 -20.50
N ARG A 107 -1.92 -1.56 -20.84
CA ARG A 107 -2.72 -1.14 -22.01
C ARG A 107 -3.48 0.17 -21.79
N ALA A 108 -3.74 0.54 -20.54
CA ALA A 108 -4.58 1.68 -20.18
C ALA A 108 -3.95 2.45 -19.01
N PRO A 109 -4.21 3.77 -18.92
CA PRO A 109 -3.74 4.58 -17.80
C PRO A 109 -4.34 4.07 -16.48
N PRO A 110 -3.55 4.09 -15.39
CA PRO A 110 -3.98 3.79 -14.03
C PRO A 110 -5.26 4.52 -13.63
N ASP A 111 -6.12 3.84 -12.89
CA ASP A 111 -7.26 4.42 -12.20
C ASP A 111 -6.93 4.76 -10.73
N LYS A 112 -7.90 5.31 -10.00
CA LYS A 112 -7.75 5.65 -8.57
C LYS A 112 -7.34 4.45 -7.72
N ARG A 113 -7.80 3.25 -8.06
CA ARG A 113 -7.44 2.03 -7.32
C ARG A 113 -5.93 1.78 -7.39
N VAL A 114 -5.33 1.91 -8.58
CA VAL A 114 -3.88 1.76 -8.75
C VAL A 114 -3.11 2.83 -7.98
N LEU A 115 -3.63 4.06 -7.90
CA LEU A 115 -3.03 5.11 -7.05
C LEU A 115 -3.02 4.72 -5.57
N HIS A 116 -4.12 4.23 -5.03
CA HIS A 116 -4.20 3.83 -3.61
C HIS A 116 -3.28 2.66 -3.27
N ILE A 117 -3.06 1.74 -4.22
CA ILE A 117 -2.04 0.70 -4.09
C ILE A 117 -0.65 1.35 -3.98
N ASN A 118 -0.34 2.35 -4.82
CA ASN A 118 0.93 3.06 -4.77
C ASN A 118 1.12 3.85 -3.47
N TYR A 119 0.07 4.46 -2.92
CA TYR A 119 0.12 5.14 -1.62
C TYR A 119 0.44 4.22 -0.45
N SER A 120 0.06 2.95 -0.57
CA SER A 120 0.32 1.92 0.46
C SER A 120 1.75 1.36 0.40
N ILE A 121 2.55 1.74 -0.60
CA ILE A 121 3.91 1.21 -0.76
C ILE A 121 4.84 1.84 0.28
N VAL A 122 5.54 0.98 1.00
CA VAL A 122 6.58 1.34 1.98
C VAL A 122 7.97 0.99 1.46
N LYS A 123 8.94 1.83 1.79
CA LYS A 123 10.38 1.63 1.57
C LYS A 123 11.10 1.90 2.89
N GLU A 124 11.94 0.97 3.34
CA GLU A 124 12.62 1.08 4.65
C GLU A 124 11.66 1.38 5.81
N ASN A 125 10.51 0.70 5.83
CA ASN A 125 9.42 0.91 6.79
C ASN A 125 8.83 2.33 6.82
N ARG A 126 8.99 3.10 5.75
CA ARG A 126 8.40 4.43 5.60
C ARG A 126 7.52 4.47 4.34
N PRO A 127 6.31 5.06 4.41
CA PRO A 127 5.47 5.22 3.23
C PRO A 127 6.13 6.18 2.24
N LEU A 128 6.00 5.91 0.94
CA LEU A 128 6.50 6.83 -0.09
C LEU A 128 5.70 8.14 -0.13
N PHE A 129 4.39 8.05 0.09
CA PHE A 129 3.48 9.18 0.05
C PHE A 129 2.78 9.32 1.38
N ILE A 130 2.60 10.57 1.84
CA ILE A 130 1.91 10.90 3.08
C ILE A 130 0.67 11.72 2.77
N ARG A 131 -0.40 11.46 3.50
CA ARG A 131 -1.63 12.23 3.41
C ARG A 131 -1.43 13.53 4.19
N VAL A 132 -1.63 14.67 3.52
CA VAL A 132 -1.48 16.01 4.13
C VAL A 132 -2.80 16.45 4.74
N ASP A 133 -3.90 16.21 4.04
CA ASP A 133 -5.26 16.50 4.49
C ASP A 133 -6.26 15.44 3.96
N GLU A 134 -7.56 15.67 4.09
CA GLU A 134 -8.57 14.71 3.65
C GLU A 134 -8.53 14.40 2.14
N THR A 135 -7.99 15.29 1.31
CA THR A 135 -8.03 15.14 -0.15
C THR A 135 -6.66 15.13 -0.81
N HIS A 136 -5.61 15.58 -0.13
CA HIS A 136 -4.27 15.77 -0.70
C HIS A 136 -3.24 14.80 -0.16
N TRP A 137 -2.35 14.42 -1.07
CA TRP A 137 -1.18 13.60 -0.83
C TRP A 137 0.09 14.36 -1.19
N ALA A 138 1.17 14.12 -0.46
CA ALA A 138 2.49 14.68 -0.70
C ALA A 138 3.58 13.60 -0.70
N PRO A 139 4.72 13.82 -1.37
CA PRO A 139 5.88 12.94 -1.26
C PRO A 139 6.41 12.98 0.17
N ASN A 140 6.80 11.83 0.70
CA ASN A 140 7.41 11.76 2.02
C ASN A 140 8.83 12.34 1.96
N LYS A 141 9.00 13.55 2.48
CA LYS A 141 10.30 14.22 2.56
C LYS A 141 11.07 13.66 3.75
N LEU A 142 12.36 13.35 3.55
CA LEU A 142 13.24 12.75 4.56
C LEU A 142 13.59 13.64 5.75
N SER A 143 12.89 14.76 5.92
CA SER A 143 13.10 15.70 7.01
C SER A 143 13.21 14.92 8.32
N PRO A 144 14.31 15.08 9.09
CA PRO A 144 14.29 14.64 10.48
C PRO A 144 13.16 15.42 11.13
N THR A 145 12.17 14.70 11.64
CA THR A 145 11.03 15.25 12.37
C THR A 145 11.51 16.18 13.48
N SER A 146 11.59 17.48 13.22
CA SER A 146 11.21 18.51 14.17
C SER A 146 9.81 18.98 13.75
N HIS A 147 8.80 18.26 14.22
CA HIS A 147 7.44 18.80 14.22
C HIS A 147 7.41 19.94 15.24
N HIS A 148 7.89 21.12 14.86
CA HIS A 148 7.39 22.35 15.46
C HIS A 148 6.00 22.58 14.86
N SER A 149 4.98 22.27 15.65
CA SER A 149 3.65 22.83 15.51
C SER A 149 3.75 24.35 15.62
N SER A 150 3.96 25.04 14.50
CA SER A 150 3.83 26.49 14.46
C SER A 150 2.34 26.83 14.45
N HIS A 151 1.82 27.11 15.64
CA HIS A 151 0.63 27.92 15.79
C HIS A 151 0.79 29.22 14.99
N HIS A 152 -0.21 29.51 14.17
CA HIS A 152 -0.43 30.81 13.56
C HIS A 152 -0.28 31.94 14.60
N SER A 153 0.67 32.84 14.37
CA SER A 153 0.58 34.19 14.90
C SER A 153 0.91 35.17 13.78
N SER A 154 -0.14 35.79 13.28
CA SER A 154 -0.13 36.85 12.28
C SER A 154 0.63 38.05 12.82
N LYS A 155 1.71 38.48 12.15
CA LYS A 155 2.23 39.84 12.32
C LYS A 155 2.94 40.37 11.08
N ASN A 156 2.23 41.29 10.44
CA ASN A 156 2.64 42.47 9.67
C ASN A 156 4.01 42.52 8.98
N VAL A 157 3.93 42.59 7.64
CA VAL A 157 4.51 43.60 6.74
C VAL A 157 5.57 44.53 7.34
N SER A 158 6.80 44.43 6.82
CA SER A 158 7.64 45.60 6.48
C SER A 158 8.76 45.19 5.53
N SER A 159 8.81 45.92 4.43
CA SER A 159 9.79 45.94 3.35
C SER A 159 11.19 46.39 3.79
N SER A 160 12.24 45.80 3.21
CA SER A 160 13.40 46.56 2.71
C SER A 160 14.32 45.71 1.85
N SER A 161 14.58 46.25 0.66
CA SER A 161 15.60 45.93 -0.33
C SER A 161 17.04 45.95 0.20
N SER A 162 17.91 45.10 -0.36
CA SER A 162 19.18 45.56 -0.95
C SER A 162 19.96 44.42 -1.63
N SER A 163 20.32 44.70 -2.87
CA SER A 163 21.31 44.08 -3.75
C SER A 163 22.73 44.02 -3.19
N SER A 164 23.50 43.00 -3.58
CA SER A 164 24.87 43.21 -4.09
C SER A 164 25.47 41.93 -4.68
N ALA A 165 25.96 42.07 -5.90
CA ALA A 165 26.78 41.11 -6.63
C ALA A 165 28.24 41.09 -6.12
N SER A 166 28.96 40.00 -6.35
CA SER A 166 30.34 40.04 -6.85
C SER A 166 30.83 38.64 -7.21
N ALA A 167 31.69 38.63 -8.23
CA ALA A 167 32.11 37.49 -9.03
C ALA A 167 33.52 37.00 -8.67
N SER A 168 33.88 35.83 -9.23
CA SER A 168 35.12 35.53 -9.98
C SER A 168 36.05 34.46 -9.41
N ALA A 169 36.59 33.68 -10.37
CA ALA A 169 37.92 33.06 -10.43
C ALA A 169 38.13 31.76 -9.62
N SER A 170 38.08 30.57 -10.24
CA SER A 170 39.07 29.90 -11.12
C SER A 170 40.18 29.17 -10.36
N SER A 171 40.24 27.84 -10.50
CA SER A 171 41.52 27.13 -10.76
C SER A 171 41.32 25.67 -11.17
N SER A 172 41.97 25.40 -12.29
CA SER A 172 42.41 24.16 -12.90
C SER A 172 43.08 23.17 -11.93
N GLY A 173 42.93 21.87 -12.18
CA GLY A 173 43.69 20.84 -11.46
C GLY A 173 43.40 19.43 -11.95
N ASN A 174 43.98 19.07 -13.09
CA ASN A 174 43.95 17.75 -13.71
C ASN A 174 45.12 16.91 -13.17
N SER A 175 44.90 15.66 -12.74
CA SER A 175 45.96 14.64 -12.71
C SER A 175 45.43 13.20 -12.49
N ASN A 176 45.76 12.36 -13.47
CA ASN A 176 45.69 10.89 -13.45
C ASN A 176 46.79 10.29 -12.57
N SER A 177 46.50 9.15 -11.91
CA SER A 177 47.45 8.02 -11.69
C SER A 177 46.63 6.77 -11.28
N THR A 178 46.53 5.74 -12.13
CA THR A 178 47.35 4.51 -12.22
C THR A 178 47.48 3.65 -10.95
N LYS A 179 46.79 2.50 -11.00
CA LYS A 179 47.27 1.10 -10.82
C LYS A 179 47.66 0.51 -9.44
N GLU A 180 47.43 -0.81 -9.38
CA GLU A 180 47.94 -1.89 -8.50
C GLU A 180 47.11 -2.19 -7.22
N LYS A 181 46.46 -3.36 -7.13
CA LYS A 181 46.97 -4.67 -6.60
C LYS A 181 47.59 -4.48 -5.21
N ASP A 182 47.19 -5.17 -4.14
CA ASP A 182 47.16 -6.62 -4.04
C ASP A 182 46.39 -7.10 -2.79
N PHE A 183 46.17 -8.42 -2.77
CA PHE A 183 45.66 -9.29 -1.71
C PHE A 183 46.03 -8.93 -0.26
N SER A 184 45.07 -9.12 0.67
CA SER A 184 45.32 -9.82 1.95
C SER A 184 44.02 -10.32 2.59
N LYS A 185 43.95 -11.64 2.75
CA LYS A 185 43.06 -12.40 3.62
C LYS A 185 43.25 -11.96 5.08
N SER A 186 42.16 -11.81 5.83
CA SER A 186 42.16 -12.19 7.25
C SER A 186 40.82 -12.82 7.63
N HIS A 187 40.93 -14.06 8.09
CA HIS A 187 39.91 -14.78 8.83
C HIS A 187 39.73 -14.11 10.20
N PHE A 188 38.50 -13.75 10.55
CA PHE A 188 38.07 -13.79 11.94
C PHE A 188 36.73 -14.51 12.02
N ASN A 189 36.85 -15.76 12.47
CA ASN A 189 35.77 -16.62 12.90
C ASN A 189 35.49 -16.28 14.36
N SER A 190 34.33 -15.68 14.65
CA SER A 190 33.84 -15.49 16.02
C SER A 190 32.39 -15.94 16.10
N ASN A 191 32.26 -17.24 16.25
CA ASN A 191 31.08 -17.93 16.74
C ASN A 191 30.73 -17.40 18.14
N SER A 192 29.61 -16.69 18.28
CA SER A 192 29.02 -16.37 19.58
C SER A 192 27.50 -16.52 19.49
N ASN A 193 27.06 -17.73 19.84
CA ASN A 193 25.69 -18.01 20.19
C ASN A 193 25.35 -17.40 21.55
N SER A 194 24.09 -16.97 21.68
CA SER A 194 23.34 -16.81 22.95
C SER A 194 23.47 -15.48 23.70
N ALA A 195 22.77 -14.44 23.23
CA ALA A 195 22.12 -13.43 24.09
C ALA A 195 21.42 -12.35 23.23
N SER A 196 20.21 -12.60 22.72
CA SER A 196 19.48 -11.57 21.96
C SER A 196 17.94 -11.69 21.95
N SER A 197 17.32 -12.15 23.06
CA SER A 197 15.84 -12.15 23.17
C SER A 197 15.24 -11.05 24.05
N ALA A 198 16.04 -10.19 24.68
CA ALA A 198 15.52 -9.23 25.67
C ALA A 198 15.26 -7.79 25.17
N MET A 199 15.52 -7.46 23.89
CA MET A 199 15.42 -6.07 23.40
C MET A 199 14.28 -5.76 22.42
N SER A 200 13.40 -6.71 22.08
CA SER A 200 12.27 -6.45 21.14
C SER A 200 10.94 -6.08 21.81
N SER A 201 10.80 -6.18 23.14
CA SER A 201 9.49 -6.06 23.79
C SER A 201 8.91 -4.63 23.85
N ARG A 202 9.71 -3.57 23.61
CA ARG A 202 9.23 -2.17 23.75
C ARG A 202 8.63 -1.54 22.49
N ARG A 203 8.66 -2.21 21.33
CA ARG A 203 8.27 -1.56 20.06
C ARG A 203 6.81 -1.75 19.62
N ASN A 204 6.02 -2.57 20.30
CA ASN A 204 4.66 -2.92 19.83
C ASN A 204 3.50 -2.32 20.63
N GLU A 205 3.76 -1.38 21.56
CA GLU A 205 2.70 -0.73 22.34
C GLU A 205 1.78 0.19 21.53
N ASN A 206 2.05 0.41 20.24
CA ASN A 206 1.21 1.21 19.33
C ASN A 206 0.61 0.41 18.15
N GLY A 207 0.74 -0.92 18.13
CA GLY A 207 0.16 -1.75 17.06
C GLY A 207 -1.36 -1.89 17.15
N TYR A 208 -2.00 -2.24 16.04
CA TYR A 208 -3.44 -2.54 16.01
C TYR A 208 -3.76 -3.82 16.82
N PHE A 209 -5.00 -3.96 17.32
CA PHE A 209 -5.44 -5.09 18.14
C PHE A 209 -5.13 -6.45 17.49
N GLN A 210 -5.46 -6.62 16.20
CA GLN A 210 -5.20 -7.87 15.48
C GLN A 210 -3.71 -8.21 15.35
N GLU A 211 -2.83 -7.22 15.29
CA GLU A 211 -1.38 -7.44 15.19
C GLU A 211 -0.82 -7.88 16.54
N ARG A 212 -1.28 -7.27 17.63
CA ARG A 212 -0.92 -7.68 19.00
C ARG A 212 -1.44 -9.07 19.34
N LEU A 213 -2.67 -9.38 18.96
CA LEU A 213 -3.23 -10.73 19.10
C LEU A 213 -2.36 -11.78 18.39
N MET A 214 -1.97 -11.50 17.14
CA MET A 214 -1.12 -12.42 16.39
C MET A 214 0.29 -12.51 16.96
N TRP A 215 0.83 -11.41 17.49
CA TRP A 215 2.10 -11.41 18.20
C TRP A 215 2.02 -12.27 19.47
N LEU A 216 0.97 -12.12 20.28
CA LEU A 216 0.72 -12.92 21.48
C LEU A 216 0.70 -14.42 21.17
N ILE A 217 -0.04 -14.84 20.15
CA ILE A 217 -0.16 -16.25 19.77
C ILE A 217 1.21 -16.80 19.29
N LYS A 218 2.01 -15.98 18.60
CA LYS A 218 3.39 -16.32 18.21
C LYS A 218 4.34 -16.44 19.39
N GLU A 219 4.22 -15.54 20.35
CA GLU A 219 5.06 -15.51 21.53
C GLU A 219 4.80 -16.73 22.42
N LEU A 220 3.53 -17.06 22.65
CA LEU A 220 3.16 -18.18 23.51
C LEU A 220 3.40 -19.54 22.84
N ASN A 221 3.21 -19.63 21.52
CA ASN A 221 3.44 -20.85 20.71
C ASN A 221 2.84 -22.15 21.31
N MET A 222 1.73 -22.02 22.03
CA MET A 222 0.99 -23.13 22.65
C MET A 222 -0.47 -23.11 22.18
N PRO A 223 -1.13 -24.29 22.09
CA PRO A 223 -2.57 -24.35 21.87
C PRO A 223 -3.32 -23.66 23.02
N MET A 224 -4.20 -22.72 22.69
CA MET A 224 -5.00 -21.98 23.68
C MET A 224 -6.46 -21.91 23.27
N THR A 225 -7.35 -21.99 24.24
CA THR A 225 -8.78 -21.72 24.04
C THR A 225 -9.01 -20.24 23.74
N THR A 226 -10.20 -19.91 23.24
CA THR A 226 -10.52 -18.51 22.92
C THR A 226 -10.52 -17.65 24.19
N GLU A 227 -10.99 -18.22 25.29
CA GLU A 227 -11.15 -17.59 26.59
C GLU A 227 -9.78 -17.27 27.22
N GLU A 228 -8.81 -18.20 27.14
CA GLU A 228 -7.42 -17.97 27.56
C GLU A 228 -6.77 -16.84 26.75
N ILE A 229 -6.95 -16.86 25.42
CA ILE A 229 -6.43 -15.80 24.54
C ILE A 229 -7.04 -14.44 24.91
N ALA A 230 -8.35 -14.39 25.17
CA ALA A 230 -9.02 -13.16 25.60
C ALA A 230 -8.48 -12.64 26.93
N GLN A 231 -8.21 -13.52 27.89
CA GLN A 231 -7.60 -13.15 29.18
C GLN A 231 -6.22 -12.49 29.00
N HIS A 232 -5.39 -13.02 28.10
CA HIS A 232 -4.10 -12.42 27.77
C HIS A 232 -4.23 -11.07 27.03
N CYS A 233 -5.30 -10.89 26.25
CA CYS A 233 -5.58 -9.65 25.51
C CYS A 233 -6.14 -8.52 26.38
N GLU A 234 -6.49 -8.78 27.65
CA GLU A 234 -7.07 -7.78 28.55
C GLU A 234 -6.17 -6.55 28.70
N SER A 235 -4.84 -6.74 28.65
CA SER A 235 -3.84 -5.68 28.74
C SER A 235 -3.85 -4.68 27.56
N PHE A 236 -4.45 -5.04 26.42
CA PHE A 236 -4.54 -4.19 25.23
C PHE A 236 -5.93 -4.22 24.58
N LYS A 237 -6.98 -4.46 25.38
CA LYS A 237 -8.37 -4.56 24.89
C LYS A 237 -8.86 -3.29 24.16
N ASP A 238 -8.36 -2.13 24.58
CA ASP A 238 -8.74 -0.82 24.04
C ASP A 238 -7.91 -0.42 22.80
N ALA A 239 -7.00 -1.28 22.34
CA ALA A 239 -6.21 -1.00 21.13
C ALA A 239 -7.14 -0.85 19.90
N PRO A 240 -6.86 0.12 19.00
CA PRO A 240 -7.63 0.29 17.77
C PRO A 240 -7.45 -0.91 16.85
N GLY A 241 -8.43 -1.21 16.00
CA GLY A 241 -8.34 -2.33 15.05
C GLY A 241 -9.70 -2.78 14.53
N SER A 242 -9.72 -3.91 13.84
CA SER A 242 -10.97 -4.49 13.35
C SER A 242 -11.90 -4.89 14.52
N PHE A 243 -13.21 -4.78 14.29
CA PHE A 243 -14.27 -5.17 15.24
C PHE A 243 -14.17 -4.46 16.60
N ASP A 244 -13.79 -3.18 16.58
CA ASP A 244 -13.67 -2.29 17.73
C ASP A 244 -14.99 -2.08 18.49
N ASN A 245 -16.13 -2.22 17.81
CA ASN A 245 -17.46 -2.14 18.40
C ASN A 245 -17.90 -3.39 19.17
N LEU A 246 -17.11 -4.47 19.16
CA LEU A 246 -17.43 -5.72 19.86
C LEU A 246 -16.74 -5.78 21.23
N SER A 247 -17.37 -6.48 22.19
CA SER A 247 -16.69 -6.84 23.44
C SER A 247 -15.50 -7.77 23.18
N LEU A 248 -14.55 -7.84 24.12
CA LEU A 248 -13.24 -8.48 23.91
C LEU A 248 -13.34 -9.92 23.39
N LEU A 249 -14.19 -10.76 23.98
CA LEU A 249 -14.31 -12.16 23.60
C LEU A 249 -14.86 -12.34 22.16
N PRO A 250 -16.01 -11.74 21.77
CA PRO A 250 -16.45 -11.72 20.38
C PRO A 250 -15.44 -11.09 19.40
N ARG A 251 -14.72 -10.05 19.83
CA ARG A 251 -13.66 -9.42 19.03
C ARG A 251 -12.53 -10.40 18.74
N VAL A 252 -12.03 -11.11 19.74
CA VAL A 252 -11.01 -12.17 19.60
C VAL A 252 -11.52 -13.28 18.67
N LYS A 253 -12.75 -13.79 18.86
CA LYS A 253 -13.36 -14.80 17.97
C LYS A 253 -13.40 -14.34 16.51
N SER A 254 -13.81 -13.11 16.27
CA SER A 254 -13.94 -12.54 14.93
C SER A 254 -12.59 -12.38 14.24
N VAL A 255 -11.57 -11.90 14.96
CA VAL A 255 -10.21 -11.78 14.42
C VAL A 255 -9.60 -13.16 14.14
N LEU A 256 -9.75 -14.13 15.05
CA LEU A 256 -9.26 -15.50 14.85
C LEU A 256 -9.95 -16.20 13.68
N ALA A 257 -11.26 -16.01 13.51
CA ALA A 257 -11.99 -16.52 12.35
C ALA A 257 -11.47 -15.93 11.03
N ALA A 258 -11.27 -14.61 10.97
CA ALA A 258 -10.69 -13.96 9.80
C ALA A 258 -9.27 -14.48 9.51
N LYS A 259 -8.44 -14.65 10.55
CA LYS A 259 -7.08 -15.17 10.44
C LYS A 259 -7.03 -16.66 10.06
N LYS A 260 -8.05 -17.44 10.45
CA LYS A 260 -8.23 -18.84 10.01
C LYS A 260 -8.43 -18.91 8.50
N VAL A 261 -9.28 -18.05 7.95
CA VAL A 261 -9.55 -17.96 6.50
C VAL A 261 -8.28 -17.57 5.74
N LEU A 262 -7.44 -16.70 6.31
CA LEU A 262 -6.14 -16.33 5.75
C LEU A 262 -5.06 -17.41 5.93
N GLY A 263 -5.36 -18.51 6.61
CA GLY A 263 -4.40 -19.58 6.91
C GLY A 263 -3.29 -19.16 7.88
N GLU A 264 -3.48 -18.07 8.63
CA GLU A 264 -2.50 -17.58 9.61
C GLU A 264 -2.61 -18.30 10.96
N VAL A 265 -3.79 -18.85 11.28
CA VAL A 265 -4.07 -19.66 12.49
C VAL A 265 -4.87 -20.92 12.13
N CYS A 266 -4.85 -21.90 13.03
CA CYS A 266 -5.58 -23.16 12.93
C CYS A 266 -6.51 -23.29 14.13
N TYR A 267 -7.72 -23.80 13.90
CA TYR A 267 -8.63 -24.17 14.98
C TYR A 267 -8.74 -25.70 15.04
N ASN A 268 -8.51 -26.26 16.23
CA ASN A 268 -8.73 -27.66 16.52
C ASN A 268 -10.13 -27.82 17.14
N GLU A 269 -11.04 -28.47 16.42
CA GLU A 269 -12.44 -28.64 16.83
C GLU A 269 -12.59 -29.58 18.04
N GLU A 270 -11.74 -30.59 18.18
CA GLU A 270 -11.81 -31.55 19.28
C GLU A 270 -11.42 -30.93 20.63
N LYS A 271 -10.44 -30.01 20.59
CA LYS A 271 -9.89 -29.36 21.79
C LYS A 271 -10.35 -27.93 21.96
N GLU A 272 -11.12 -27.41 21.02
CA GLU A 272 -11.53 -26.01 20.92
C GLU A 272 -10.37 -25.00 21.06
N THR A 273 -9.18 -25.37 20.57
CA THR A 273 -7.95 -24.59 20.73
C THR A 273 -7.46 -24.00 19.42
N TRP A 274 -6.88 -22.81 19.53
CA TRP A 274 -6.21 -22.09 18.45
C TRP A 274 -4.71 -22.32 18.50
N THR A 275 -4.10 -22.57 17.34
CA THR A 275 -2.67 -22.81 17.19
C THR A 275 -2.13 -22.12 15.96
N LEU A 276 -0.81 -21.90 15.91
CA LEU A 276 -0.16 -21.50 14.67
C LEU A 276 -0.05 -22.69 13.71
N PRO A 277 -0.19 -22.48 12.40
CA PRO A 277 0.04 -23.51 11.40
C PRO A 277 1.48 -24.00 11.50
N LYS A 278 1.65 -25.32 11.65
CA LYS A 278 2.97 -25.94 11.51
C LYS A 278 3.50 -25.64 10.11
N GLU A 279 4.80 -25.41 9.99
CA GLU A 279 5.43 -25.00 8.72
C GLU A 279 5.12 -25.99 7.57
N ASN A 280 4.99 -27.28 7.89
CA ASN A 280 4.59 -28.33 6.95
C ASN A 280 3.15 -28.21 6.45
N GLU A 281 2.23 -27.67 7.24
CA GLU A 281 0.82 -27.51 6.86
C GLU A 281 0.58 -26.31 5.93
N ARG A 282 1.45 -25.29 6.00
CA ARG A 282 1.31 -24.09 5.14
C ARG A 282 1.44 -24.42 3.65
N ARG A 283 2.21 -25.44 3.30
CA ARG A 283 2.40 -25.86 1.89
C ARG A 283 1.20 -26.61 1.32
N ASN A 284 0.38 -27.23 2.17
CA ASN A 284 -0.73 -28.08 1.71
C ASN A 284 -2.08 -27.33 1.64
N ARG A 285 -2.23 -26.22 2.36
CA ARG A 285 -3.54 -25.54 2.50
C ARG A 285 -3.97 -24.68 1.31
N SER A 286 -3.04 -24.26 0.45
CA SER A 286 -3.43 -23.54 -0.78
C SER A 286 -4.29 -24.39 -1.72
N ASP A 287 -4.20 -25.72 -1.62
CA ASP A 287 -4.99 -26.64 -2.44
C ASP A 287 -6.32 -27.07 -1.80
N ASP A 288 -6.51 -26.83 -0.49
CA ASP A 288 -7.70 -27.28 0.26
C ASP A 288 -8.81 -26.24 0.36
N LEU A 289 -8.54 -24.96 0.07
CA LEU A 289 -9.58 -23.91 0.08
C LEU A 289 -10.54 -23.99 -1.12
N LEU A 290 -10.14 -24.68 -2.17
CA LEU A 290 -11.01 -24.92 -3.31
C LEU A 290 -11.79 -26.23 -3.09
N PRO A 291 -13.11 -26.25 -3.34
CA PRO A 291 -13.89 -27.47 -3.50
C PRO A 291 -13.12 -28.48 -4.33
N ARG A 292 -13.21 -29.78 -3.99
CA ARG A 292 -12.43 -30.83 -4.67
C ARG A 292 -12.64 -30.81 -6.18
N GLU A 293 -13.83 -30.38 -6.60
CA GLU A 293 -14.29 -30.19 -7.96
C GLU A 293 -13.57 -29.07 -8.72
N LEU A 294 -12.98 -28.12 -7.99
CA LEU A 294 -12.23 -26.98 -8.53
C LEU A 294 -10.71 -27.18 -8.45
N ARG A 295 -10.21 -28.29 -7.86
CA ARG A 295 -8.77 -28.56 -7.79
C ARG A 295 -8.19 -28.83 -9.18
N GLY A 296 -7.03 -28.25 -9.45
CA GLY A 296 -6.32 -28.38 -10.73
C GLY A 296 -6.81 -27.43 -11.83
N ILE A 297 -7.89 -26.68 -11.59
CA ILE A 297 -8.37 -25.68 -12.54
C ILE A 297 -7.55 -24.41 -12.38
N ARG A 298 -6.94 -23.95 -13.47
CA ARG A 298 -6.16 -22.72 -13.49
C ARG A 298 -7.09 -21.51 -13.50
N MET A 299 -7.52 -21.09 -12.32
CA MET A 299 -8.48 -19.98 -12.13
C MET A 299 -8.08 -18.68 -12.85
N ARG A 300 -6.78 -18.46 -13.12
CA ARG A 300 -6.28 -17.28 -13.85
C ARG A 300 -6.60 -17.29 -15.34
N GLU A 301 -6.89 -18.45 -15.92
CA GLU A 301 -7.17 -18.63 -17.35
C GLU A 301 -8.68 -18.60 -17.65
N LEU A 302 -9.54 -18.65 -16.63
CA LEU A 302 -10.99 -18.61 -16.79
C LEU A 302 -11.50 -17.18 -16.87
N THR A 303 -12.38 -16.91 -17.83
CA THR A 303 -13.18 -15.69 -17.78
C THR A 303 -14.23 -15.79 -16.68
N ILE A 304 -14.82 -14.65 -16.29
CA ILE A 304 -15.89 -14.62 -15.27
C ILE A 304 -17.08 -15.51 -15.69
N ASN A 305 -17.41 -15.54 -16.98
CA ASN A 305 -18.48 -16.41 -17.50
C ASN A 305 -18.11 -17.90 -17.41
N ASP A 306 -16.86 -18.26 -17.71
CA ASP A 306 -16.41 -19.65 -17.63
C ASP A 306 -16.42 -20.14 -16.18
N LEU A 307 -15.95 -19.30 -15.25
CA LEU A 307 -16.02 -19.59 -13.83
C LEU A 307 -17.47 -19.78 -13.36
N TRP A 308 -18.38 -18.92 -13.80
CA TRP A 308 -19.81 -19.04 -13.45
C TRP A 308 -20.44 -20.33 -14.00
N LEU A 309 -20.19 -20.66 -15.27
CA LEU A 309 -20.68 -21.90 -15.87
C LEU A 309 -20.11 -23.13 -15.17
N LEU A 310 -18.83 -23.09 -14.81
CA LEU A 310 -18.15 -24.16 -14.08
C LEU A 310 -18.76 -24.37 -12.68
N LEU A 311 -18.96 -23.29 -11.91
CA LEU A 311 -19.64 -23.37 -10.62
C LEU A 311 -21.06 -23.93 -10.79
N LYS A 312 -21.76 -23.50 -11.85
CA LYS A 312 -23.11 -23.97 -12.19
C LYS A 312 -23.17 -25.46 -12.55
N GLU A 313 -22.19 -25.95 -13.28
CA GLU A 313 -22.07 -27.35 -13.67
C GLU A 313 -21.77 -28.24 -12.46
N LYS A 314 -20.91 -27.77 -11.55
CA LYS A 314 -20.48 -28.53 -10.37
C LYS A 314 -21.43 -28.46 -9.18
N GLY A 315 -22.51 -27.68 -9.25
CA GLY A 315 -23.49 -27.59 -8.16
C GLY A 315 -23.01 -26.79 -6.95
N ILE A 316 -22.06 -25.86 -7.10
CA ILE A 316 -21.39 -25.15 -6.00
C ILE A 316 -22.02 -23.76 -5.73
N TYR A 317 -23.34 -23.62 -5.84
CA TYR A 317 -24.07 -22.35 -5.73
C TYR A 317 -25.23 -22.43 -4.74
#